data_AF-A0A6J1C765-F1
#
_entry.id   AF-A0A6J1C765-F1
#
_cell.length_a   1.000
_cell.length_b   1.000
_cell.length_c   1.000
_cell.angle_alpha   90.00
_cell.angle_beta   90.00
_cell.angle_gamma   90.00
#
_symmetry.space_group_name_H-M   'P 1'
#
loop_
_entity.id
_entity.type
_entity.pdbx_description
1 polymer ?
#
loop_
_entity_poly.entity_id
_entity_poly.type
_entity_poly.pdbx_seq_one_letter_code
_entity_poly.pdbx_strand_id
1 'polypeptide(L)'
;MEAGRPPKSTSFVSMISICFFFASVRSVPSLIGVHPLDEKYYSSEVIKCKDGSRSFTIDRLNDDFCDCVDGTDEPGTSACARGKFYCRNMGSTPQFIFSSHVNDRICDCCDGSDEYDGNIFCPNTCVMGGNIAYKSNNYISTTQDVHIVNRKVKEEITKEDLFQKLMGLKLVIVLQVALTSFAVFIWVNRCRARSKRRRHR
;
A
#
# COMPACT_ATOMS: atom_id res chain seq x y z
N MET A 1 69.49 17.64 22.79
CA MET A 1 69.15 16.73 21.68
C MET A 1 68.40 15.55 22.30
N GLU A 2 67.13 15.71 22.67
CA GLU A 2 65.97 15.88 21.80
C GLU A 2 65.67 14.61 21.00
N ALA A 3 64.68 13.83 21.46
CA ALA A 3 63.41 13.68 20.76
C ALA A 3 62.51 12.72 21.57
N GLY A 4 61.29 13.19 21.84
CA GLY A 4 60.28 12.48 22.60
C GLY A 4 59.82 11.18 21.94
N ARG A 5 59.45 10.21 22.79
CA ARG A 5 58.70 9.03 22.36
C ARG A 5 57.20 9.34 22.53
N PRO A 6 56.39 9.36 21.45
CA PRO A 6 54.96 9.64 21.51
C PRO A 6 54.16 8.45 22.09
N PRO A 7 52.87 8.68 22.46
CA PRO A 7 52.16 7.87 23.45
C PRO A 7 51.66 6.51 22.95
N LYS A 8 51.44 5.62 23.93
CA LYS A 8 50.70 4.36 23.80
C LYS A 8 49.22 4.64 23.49
N SER A 9 48.72 3.87 22.52
CA SER A 9 47.38 3.27 22.47
C SER A 9 46.18 4.07 22.99
N THR A 10 45.35 4.57 22.08
CA THR A 10 43.89 4.57 22.17
C THR A 10 43.39 4.57 20.71
N SER A 11 42.93 3.46 20.14
CA SER A 11 41.65 2.78 20.39
C SER A 11 40.42 3.69 20.28
N PHE A 12 40.37 4.58 19.29
CA PHE A 12 39.13 5.25 18.82
C PHE A 12 39.41 5.56 17.35
N VAL A 13 38.93 4.81 16.36
CA VAL A 13 37.63 5.00 15.72
C VAL A 13 37.21 3.64 15.15
N SER A 14 36.52 2.84 15.96
CA SER A 14 35.84 1.61 15.57
C SER A 14 34.36 1.73 15.90
N MET A 15 33.72 2.84 15.52
CA MET A 15 32.29 3.10 15.78
C MET A 15 31.69 4.00 14.68
N ILE A 16 32.00 3.71 13.41
CA ILE A 16 31.01 3.93 12.35
C ILE A 16 30.44 2.54 12.13
N SER A 17 29.74 2.01 13.14
CA SER A 17 28.29 2.14 13.19
C SER A 17 27.79 1.91 11.79
N ILE A 18 27.70 0.63 11.48
CA ILE A 18 26.80 0.10 10.49
C ILE A 18 25.42 0.61 10.95
N CYS A 19 25.08 1.84 10.57
CA CYS A 19 23.71 2.24 10.37
C CYS A 19 23.27 1.34 9.22
N PHE A 20 22.92 0.10 9.59
CA PHE A 20 21.94 -0.68 8.90
C PHE A 20 20.82 0.32 8.64
N PHE A 21 20.71 0.75 7.38
CA PHE A 21 19.45 1.21 6.86
C PHE A 21 18.50 0.01 6.96
N PHE A 22 18.02 -0.28 8.18
CA PHE A 22 16.72 -0.87 8.36
C PHE A 22 15.78 0.20 7.83
N ALA A 23 15.56 0.19 6.52
CA ALA A 23 14.36 0.80 5.98
C ALA A 23 13.22 0.09 6.71
N SER A 24 12.62 0.78 7.69
CA SER A 24 11.43 0.30 8.35
C SER A 24 10.37 0.24 7.26
N VAL A 25 10.06 -0.97 6.79
CA VAL A 25 8.99 -1.20 5.83
C VAL A 25 7.71 -0.96 6.61
N ARG A 26 7.18 0.26 6.59
CA ARG A 26 5.82 0.54 7.09
C ARG A 26 4.86 -0.14 6.11
N SER A 27 4.10 -1.13 6.59
CA SER A 27 2.97 -1.68 5.85
C SER A 27 1.95 -0.56 5.63
N VAL A 28 1.62 -0.29 4.37
CA VAL A 28 0.52 0.63 4.06
C VAL A 28 -0.77 -0.06 4.47
N PRO A 29 -1.62 0.57 5.31
CA PRO A 29 -2.88 0.01 5.73
C PRO A 29 -3.77 -0.23 4.52
N SER A 30 -4.53 -1.32 4.56
CA SER A 30 -5.50 -1.63 3.52
C SER A 30 -6.67 -0.65 3.62
N LEU A 31 -6.91 0.14 2.56
CA LEU A 31 -8.08 1.03 2.45
C LEU A 31 -9.30 0.29 1.85
N ILE A 32 -9.41 -1.01 2.12
CA ILE A 32 -10.53 -1.81 1.65
C ILE A 32 -11.83 -1.32 2.31
N GLY A 33 -12.93 -1.34 1.57
CA GLY A 33 -14.23 -0.85 2.03
C GLY A 33 -14.35 0.67 2.23
N VAL A 34 -13.28 1.46 1.99
CA VAL A 34 -13.30 2.92 2.09
C VAL A 34 -13.91 3.55 0.84
N HIS A 35 -14.82 4.51 1.03
CA HIS A 35 -15.37 5.31 -0.06
C HIS A 35 -14.27 6.21 -0.68
N PRO A 36 -14.16 6.35 -2.02
CA PRO A 36 -13.08 7.12 -2.66
C PRO A 36 -12.93 8.57 -2.17
N LEU A 37 -14.04 9.23 -1.82
CA LEU A 37 -13.99 10.59 -1.25
C LEU A 37 -13.41 10.65 0.16
N ASP A 38 -13.41 9.53 0.88
CA ASP A 38 -12.92 9.42 2.24
C ASP A 38 -11.46 8.94 2.28
N GLU A 39 -10.83 8.54 1.17
CA GLU A 39 -9.42 8.07 1.16
C GLU A 39 -8.47 9.10 1.81
N LYS A 40 -8.71 10.39 1.57
CA LYS A 40 -7.93 11.48 2.18
C LYS A 40 -8.13 11.57 3.71
N TYR A 41 -9.32 11.24 4.19
CA TYR A 41 -9.63 11.22 5.62
C TYR A 41 -8.77 10.21 6.37
N TYR A 42 -8.60 9.02 5.78
CA TYR A 42 -7.79 7.92 6.32
C TYR A 42 -6.30 8.04 6.05
N SER A 43 -5.84 9.13 5.41
CA SER A 43 -4.41 9.32 5.08
C SER A 43 -3.56 9.86 6.24
N SER A 44 -4.17 10.17 7.39
CA SER A 44 -3.49 10.76 8.55
C SER A 44 -2.92 9.68 9.48
N GLU A 45 -1.79 9.94 10.17
CA GLU A 45 -1.22 8.99 11.15
C GLU A 45 -2.13 8.78 12.37
N VAL A 46 -2.91 9.82 12.71
CA VAL A 46 -3.98 9.79 13.72
C VAL A 46 -5.29 10.18 13.06
N ILE A 47 -6.28 9.31 13.14
CA ILE A 47 -7.61 9.47 12.56
C ILE A 47 -8.60 9.63 13.72
N LYS A 48 -9.58 10.52 13.54
CA LYS A 48 -10.67 10.68 14.52
C LYS A 48 -11.82 9.76 14.12
N CYS A 49 -12.62 9.28 15.07
CA CYS A 49 -13.93 8.72 14.73
C CYS A 49 -14.82 9.85 14.21
N LYS A 50 -15.68 9.60 13.21
CA LYS A 50 -16.55 10.64 12.63
C LYS A 50 -17.61 11.12 13.62
N ASP A 51 -18.00 10.27 14.57
CA ASP A 51 -18.86 10.57 15.72
C ASP A 51 -18.21 11.48 16.78
N GLY A 52 -16.89 11.72 16.68
CA GLY A 52 -16.13 12.52 17.63
C GLY A 52 -15.84 11.85 18.97
N SER A 53 -16.12 10.56 19.12
CA SER A 53 -15.96 9.81 20.38
C SER A 53 -14.50 9.68 20.82
N ARG A 54 -13.63 9.24 19.92
CA ARG A 54 -12.19 9.05 20.16
C ARG A 54 -11.36 9.24 18.89
N SER A 55 -10.04 9.06 19.01
CA SER A 55 -9.10 8.99 17.90
C SER A 55 -8.28 7.71 17.98
N PHE A 56 -7.91 7.16 16.84
CA PHE A 56 -7.12 5.96 16.70
C PHE A 56 -5.94 6.20 15.74
N THR A 57 -4.93 5.36 15.85
CA THR A 57 -3.75 5.39 14.97
C THR A 57 -3.99 4.49 13.76
N ILE A 58 -3.24 4.75 12.70
CA ILE A 58 -3.44 4.07 11.41
C ILE A 58 -3.30 2.52 11.48
N ASP A 59 -2.56 1.99 12.47
CA ASP A 59 -2.42 0.55 12.73
C ASP A 59 -3.70 -0.12 13.24
N ARG A 60 -4.67 0.66 13.71
CA ARG A 60 -6.00 0.20 14.14
C ARG A 60 -7.08 0.37 13.07
N LEU A 61 -6.69 0.71 11.85
CA LEU A 61 -7.62 0.78 10.73
C LEU A 61 -7.75 -0.63 10.13
N ASN A 62 -8.95 -1.19 10.13
CA ASN A 62 -9.23 -2.54 9.65
C ASN A 62 -8.41 -3.60 10.40
N ASP A 63 -8.38 -3.54 11.73
CA ASP A 63 -7.67 -4.48 12.60
C ASP A 63 -8.57 -5.58 13.19
N ASP A 64 -9.80 -5.71 12.68
CA ASP A 64 -10.86 -6.60 13.17
C ASP A 64 -11.30 -6.29 14.62
N PHE A 65 -11.05 -5.08 15.12
CA PHE A 65 -11.49 -4.64 16.45
C PHE A 65 -12.24 -3.31 16.40
N CYS A 66 -13.48 -3.32 16.94
CA CYS A 66 -14.32 -2.12 16.91
C CYS A 66 -13.98 -1.11 18.02
N ASP A 67 -13.20 -0.09 17.67
CA ASP A 67 -12.94 1.11 18.45
C ASP A 67 -14.00 2.20 18.23
N CYS A 68 -14.40 2.56 17.02
CA CYS A 68 -15.37 3.65 16.86
C CYS A 68 -16.81 3.14 16.96
N VAL A 69 -17.68 3.85 17.71
CA VAL A 69 -19.10 3.45 17.84
C VAL A 69 -19.82 3.55 16.49
N ASP A 70 -19.40 4.48 15.64
CA ASP A 70 -19.89 4.63 14.27
C ASP A 70 -19.23 3.68 13.25
N GLY A 71 -18.22 2.90 13.66
CA GLY A 71 -17.46 2.01 12.80
C GLY A 71 -16.50 2.68 11.82
N THR A 72 -16.08 3.92 12.10
CA THR A 72 -15.12 4.66 11.24
C THR A 72 -13.80 3.91 11.04
N ASP A 73 -13.34 3.19 12.05
CA ASP A 73 -12.10 2.43 12.12
C ASP A 73 -12.13 1.10 11.37
N GLU A 74 -13.32 0.53 11.14
CA GLU A 74 -13.49 -0.76 10.49
C GLU A 74 -14.34 -0.65 9.20
N PRO A 75 -13.94 0.18 8.20
CA PRO A 75 -14.65 0.27 6.92
C PRO A 75 -14.52 -1.00 6.07
N GLY A 76 -13.48 -1.79 6.31
CA GLY A 76 -13.06 -2.92 5.52
C GLY A 76 -13.36 -4.28 6.14
N THR A 77 -13.86 -4.35 7.37
CA THR A 77 -14.07 -5.60 8.12
C THR A 77 -15.52 -5.69 8.66
N SER A 78 -15.84 -6.80 9.32
CA SER A 78 -17.14 -7.04 9.97
C SER A 78 -17.18 -6.70 11.46
N ALA A 79 -16.10 -6.13 12.03
CA ALA A 79 -15.95 -5.96 13.48
C ALA A 79 -16.94 -4.96 14.12
N CYS A 80 -17.36 -3.92 13.40
CA CYS A 80 -18.28 -2.91 13.91
C CYS A 80 -19.72 -3.09 13.42
N ALA A 81 -20.68 -3.26 14.34
CA ALA A 81 -22.09 -3.48 14.02
C ALA A 81 -22.78 -2.34 13.23
N ARG A 82 -22.25 -1.11 13.33
CA ARG A 82 -22.76 0.07 12.59
C ARG A 82 -21.91 0.42 11.36
N GLY A 83 -20.85 -0.36 11.12
CA GLY A 83 -19.95 -0.19 9.99
C GLY A 83 -20.64 -0.44 8.66
N LYS A 84 -20.06 0.15 7.61
CA LYS A 84 -20.51 -0.04 6.23
C LYS A 84 -19.30 -0.25 5.34
N PHE A 85 -19.40 -1.23 4.47
CA PHE A 85 -18.37 -1.54 3.50
C PHE A 85 -18.76 -0.97 2.13
N TYR A 86 -17.82 -0.31 1.47
CA TYR A 86 -18.03 0.25 0.14
C TYR A 86 -17.60 -0.73 -0.97
N CYS A 87 -18.57 -1.27 -1.71
CA CYS A 87 -18.33 -1.99 -2.95
C CYS A 87 -18.01 -1.00 -4.07
N ARG A 88 -16.80 -1.07 -4.62
CA ARG A 88 -16.39 -0.17 -5.71
C ARG A 88 -17.11 -0.49 -7.01
N ASN A 89 -17.38 -1.77 -7.28
CA ASN A 89 -18.13 -2.27 -8.44
C ASN A 89 -17.70 -1.60 -9.75
N MET A 90 -16.39 -1.65 -10.06
CA MET A 90 -15.78 -0.93 -11.18
C MET A 90 -16.54 -1.12 -12.50
N GLY A 91 -17.07 -0.04 -13.06
CA GLY A 91 -17.84 -0.05 -14.32
C GLY A 91 -19.32 -0.38 -14.17
N SER A 92 -19.76 -0.78 -12.98
CA SER A 92 -21.16 -0.98 -12.57
C SER A 92 -21.58 0.09 -11.55
N THR A 93 -22.70 -0.13 -10.87
CA THR A 93 -23.22 0.76 -9.82
C THR A 93 -22.50 0.47 -8.50
N PRO A 94 -21.77 1.45 -7.91
CA PRO A 94 -21.20 1.30 -6.57
C PRO A 94 -22.31 1.25 -5.53
N GLN A 95 -22.06 0.56 -4.42
CA GLN A 95 -23.03 0.42 -3.34
C GLN A 95 -22.34 0.28 -1.99
N PHE A 96 -23.10 0.53 -0.93
CA PHE A 96 -22.69 0.20 0.43
C PHE A 96 -23.44 -1.04 0.89
N ILE A 97 -22.72 -1.94 1.55
CA ILE A 97 -23.28 -3.09 2.27
C ILE A 97 -23.03 -2.91 3.77
N PHE A 98 -23.73 -3.68 4.60
CA PHE A 98 -23.47 -3.72 6.03
C PHE A 98 -22.13 -4.43 6.28
N SER A 99 -21.40 -3.98 7.30
CA SER A 99 -20.15 -4.64 7.73
C SER A 99 -20.34 -6.12 8.04
N SER A 100 -21.52 -6.54 8.51
CA SER A 100 -21.83 -7.94 8.78
C SER A 100 -21.81 -8.86 7.55
N HIS A 101 -21.82 -8.29 6.33
CA HIS A 101 -21.72 -9.04 5.07
C HIS A 101 -20.27 -9.14 4.56
N VAL A 102 -19.30 -8.62 5.31
CA VAL A 102 -17.89 -8.71 4.95
C VAL A 102 -17.33 -10.03 5.47
N ASN A 103 -16.78 -10.86 4.58
CA ASN A 103 -16.27 -12.20 4.86
C ASN A 103 -17.30 -13.10 5.60
N ASP A 104 -18.59 -13.00 5.24
CA ASP A 104 -19.68 -13.82 5.77
C ASP A 104 -19.95 -15.08 4.92
N ARG A 105 -19.18 -15.26 3.84
CA ARG A 105 -19.26 -16.34 2.84
C ARG A 105 -20.43 -16.19 1.88
N ILE A 106 -20.93 -14.98 1.69
CA ILE A 106 -21.96 -14.63 0.72
C ILE A 106 -21.39 -13.52 -0.18
N CYS A 107 -21.58 -13.65 -1.50
CA CYS A 107 -21.13 -12.63 -2.43
C CYS A 107 -22.21 -11.54 -2.59
N ASP A 108 -22.09 -10.44 -1.85
CA ASP A 108 -22.96 -9.27 -1.90
C ASP A 108 -22.46 -8.20 -2.89
N CYS A 109 -21.16 -7.95 -2.97
CA CYS A 109 -20.61 -7.07 -3.99
C CYS A 109 -20.51 -7.79 -5.35
N CYS A 110 -20.91 -7.13 -6.44
CA CYS A 110 -20.78 -7.75 -7.77
C CYS A 110 -19.32 -7.97 -8.18
N ASP A 111 -18.38 -7.20 -7.63
CA ASP A 111 -16.96 -7.37 -7.87
C ASP A 111 -16.30 -8.39 -6.92
N GLY A 112 -17.06 -8.94 -5.96
CA GLY A 112 -16.59 -9.89 -4.95
C GLY A 112 -15.62 -9.31 -3.93
N SER A 113 -15.56 -7.97 -3.80
CA SER A 113 -14.59 -7.29 -2.94
C SER A 113 -14.86 -7.43 -1.44
N ASP A 114 -16.05 -7.86 -1.06
CA ASP A 114 -16.53 -8.17 0.28
C ASP A 114 -15.97 -9.48 0.87
N GLU A 115 -15.54 -10.41 0.02
CA GLU A 115 -15.07 -11.75 0.39
C GLU A 115 -13.58 -11.91 0.01
N TYR A 116 -12.72 -11.24 0.75
CA TYR A 116 -11.28 -11.11 0.44
C TYR A 116 -10.37 -12.01 1.29
N ASP A 117 -10.92 -12.72 2.29
CA ASP A 117 -10.16 -13.61 3.19
C ASP A 117 -9.69 -14.93 2.52
N GLY A 118 -10.24 -15.25 1.34
CA GLY A 118 -9.91 -16.44 0.57
C GLY A 118 -10.67 -17.71 0.99
N ASN A 119 -11.63 -17.63 1.90
CA ASN A 119 -12.44 -18.76 2.32
C ASN A 119 -13.45 -19.19 1.24
N ILE A 120 -13.93 -18.24 0.44
CA ILE A 120 -14.74 -18.48 -0.75
C ILE A 120 -14.22 -17.67 -1.94
N PHE A 121 -14.64 -18.04 -3.15
CA PHE A 121 -14.29 -17.32 -4.38
C PHE A 121 -15.54 -16.66 -4.97
N CYS A 122 -15.60 -15.33 -4.91
CA CYS A 122 -16.64 -14.54 -5.54
C CYS A 122 -16.20 -14.07 -6.94
N PRO A 123 -16.79 -14.59 -8.03
CA PRO A 123 -16.48 -14.13 -9.37
C PRO A 123 -17.05 -12.73 -9.60
N ASN A 124 -16.37 -11.94 -10.43
CA ASN A 124 -16.89 -10.64 -10.85
C ASN A 124 -18.10 -10.81 -11.77
N THR A 125 -19.26 -10.34 -11.33
CA THR A 125 -20.55 -10.35 -12.01
C THR A 125 -21.04 -8.95 -12.38
N CYS A 126 -20.19 -7.94 -12.26
CA CYS A 126 -20.56 -6.55 -12.51
C CYS A 126 -20.95 -6.32 -13.98
N VAL A 127 -22.11 -5.69 -14.18
CA VAL A 127 -22.63 -5.32 -15.50
C VAL A 127 -22.24 -3.87 -15.82
N MET A 128 -21.54 -3.70 -16.95
CA MET A 128 -21.11 -2.38 -17.40
C MET A 128 -22.32 -1.48 -17.69
N GLY A 129 -22.38 -0.31 -17.03
CA GLY A 129 -23.51 0.62 -17.14
C GLY A 129 -24.60 0.44 -16.07
N GLY A 130 -24.43 -0.52 -15.16
CA GLY A 130 -25.36 -0.77 -14.04
C GLY A 130 -26.69 -1.41 -14.47
N ASN A 131 -27.53 -1.76 -13.49
CA ASN A 131 -28.90 -2.20 -13.77
C ASN A 131 -29.79 -0.98 -14.05
N ILE A 132 -30.18 -0.76 -15.32
CA ILE A 132 -31.17 0.27 -15.68
C ILE A 132 -32.50 0.08 -14.90
N ALA A 133 -32.73 -1.12 -14.35
CA ALA A 133 -33.90 -1.47 -13.56
C ALA A 133 -34.06 -0.73 -12.22
N TYR A 134 -32.99 -0.21 -11.58
CA TYR A 134 -33.11 0.44 -10.26
C TYR A 134 -33.35 1.96 -10.32
N LYS A 135 -33.53 2.53 -11.52
CA LYS A 135 -33.74 3.98 -11.70
C LYS A 135 -34.99 4.35 -12.50
N SER A 136 -35.98 3.45 -12.57
CA SER A 136 -37.26 3.72 -13.25
C SER A 136 -38.37 4.09 -12.27
N ASN A 137 -38.14 5.11 -11.43
CA ASN A 137 -39.24 5.79 -10.73
C ASN A 137 -39.04 7.29 -10.48
N ASN A 138 -38.00 7.91 -11.05
CA ASN A 138 -38.00 9.36 -11.20
C ASN A 138 -36.93 9.79 -12.20
N TYR A 139 -37.36 10.63 -13.16
CA TYR A 139 -36.56 11.32 -14.16
C TYR A 139 -36.51 10.67 -15.57
N ILE A 140 -37.64 10.76 -16.25
CA ILE A 140 -37.68 10.85 -17.71
C ILE A 140 -37.19 12.26 -18.10
N SER A 141 -36.09 12.34 -18.86
CA SER A 141 -35.81 13.38 -19.89
C SER A 141 -34.54 13.03 -20.68
N THR A 142 -34.76 12.41 -21.84
CA THR A 142 -34.16 12.59 -23.17
C THR A 142 -32.75 13.23 -23.30
N THR A 143 -31.77 12.52 -23.91
CA THR A 143 -31.23 12.72 -25.29
C THR A 143 -29.84 12.08 -25.48
N GLN A 144 -29.79 11.11 -26.40
CA GLN A 144 -28.86 10.91 -27.53
C GLN A 144 -27.33 10.82 -27.35
N ASP A 145 -26.86 9.66 -27.83
CA ASP A 145 -25.58 9.22 -28.38
C ASP A 145 -24.57 10.27 -28.93
N VAL A 146 -23.31 9.80 -29.08
CA VAL A 146 -22.11 10.41 -29.70
C VAL A 146 -21.04 10.91 -28.69
N HIS A 147 -20.43 9.99 -27.93
CA HIS A 147 -19.06 10.17 -27.40
C HIS A 147 -18.25 8.86 -27.29
N ILE A 148 -18.82 7.74 -27.75
CA ILE A 148 -18.27 6.37 -27.65
C ILE A 148 -17.34 6.07 -28.84
N VAL A 149 -16.29 6.86 -29.09
CA VAL A 149 -15.17 6.38 -29.92
C VAL A 149 -13.83 6.93 -29.43
N ASN A 150 -13.75 8.19 -28.98
CA ASN A 150 -12.46 8.83 -28.70
C ASN A 150 -11.82 8.53 -27.33
N ARG A 151 -12.53 7.91 -26.37
CA ARG A 151 -11.95 7.66 -25.02
C ARG A 151 -11.15 6.36 -24.90
N LYS A 152 -11.47 5.33 -25.71
CA LYS A 152 -10.80 4.02 -25.64
C LYS A 152 -9.32 4.08 -26.08
N VAL A 153 -8.93 5.03 -26.92
CA VAL A 153 -7.56 5.11 -27.46
C VAL A 153 -6.56 5.75 -26.49
N LYS A 154 -7.00 6.51 -25.47
CA LYS A 154 -6.06 7.30 -24.62
C LYS A 154 -5.59 6.55 -23.36
N GLU A 155 -6.36 5.58 -22.89
CA GLU A 155 -6.12 4.89 -21.61
C GLU A 155 -5.24 3.63 -21.74
N GLU A 156 -5.19 3.05 -22.94
CA GLU A 156 -4.35 1.88 -23.24
C GLU A 156 -2.87 2.29 -23.45
N ILE A 157 -2.63 3.44 -24.09
CA ILE A 157 -1.28 3.97 -24.39
C ILE A 157 -0.51 4.40 -23.12
N THR A 158 -1.20 4.71 -22.02
CA THR A 158 -0.55 5.25 -20.81
C THR A 158 -0.07 4.18 -19.82
N LYS A 159 -0.67 2.99 -19.79
CA LYS A 159 -0.26 1.90 -18.87
C LYS A 159 1.01 1.21 -19.34
N GLU A 160 1.18 1.06 -20.66
CA GLU A 160 2.37 0.47 -21.26
C GLU A 160 3.62 1.34 -21.00
N ASP A 161 3.49 2.67 -21.11
CA ASP A 161 4.59 3.61 -20.82
C ASP A 161 4.97 3.62 -19.33
N LEU A 162 4.00 3.48 -18.42
CA LEU A 162 4.26 3.38 -16.98
C LEU A 162 4.96 2.06 -16.63
N PHE A 163 4.55 0.94 -17.22
CA PHE A 163 5.18 -0.35 -17.00
C PHE A 163 6.62 -0.38 -17.54
N GLN A 164 6.86 0.19 -18.73
CA GLN A 164 8.20 0.33 -19.29
C GLN A 164 9.12 1.17 -18.41
N LYS A 165 8.62 2.28 -17.85
CA LYS A 165 9.40 3.13 -16.91
C LYS A 165 9.68 2.43 -15.58
N LEU A 166 8.72 1.66 -15.05
CA LEU A 166 8.89 0.90 -13.81
C LEU A 166 9.92 -0.23 -13.98
N MET A 167 9.90 -0.93 -15.11
CA MET A 167 10.84 -2.01 -15.40
C MET A 167 12.27 -1.47 -15.60
N GLY A 168 12.42 -0.31 -16.24
CA GLY A 168 13.71 0.39 -16.34
C GLY A 168 14.27 0.81 -14.96
N LEU A 169 13.42 1.37 -14.10
CA LEU A 169 13.83 1.81 -12.76
C LEU A 169 14.26 0.63 -11.88
N LYS A 170 13.52 -0.50 -11.92
CA LYS A 170 13.88 -1.73 -11.19
C LYS A 170 15.24 -2.28 -11.63
N LEU A 171 15.55 -2.27 -12.93
CA LEU A 171 16.84 -2.75 -13.45
C LEU A 171 18.02 -1.90 -12.94
N VAL A 172 17.87 -0.57 -12.93
CA VAL A 172 18.90 0.35 -12.43
C VAL A 172 19.19 0.13 -10.95
N ILE A 173 18.15 -0.09 -10.13
CA ILE A 173 18.31 -0.36 -8.70
C ILE A 173 19.07 -1.67 -8.47
N VAL A 174 18.73 -2.74 -9.20
CA VAL A 174 19.41 -4.04 -9.08
C VAL A 174 20.90 -3.92 -9.46
N LEU A 175 21.20 -3.23 -10.55
CA LEU A 175 22.59 -2.97 -10.97
C LEU A 175 23.36 -2.15 -9.94
N GLN A 176 22.75 -1.11 -9.37
CA GLN A 176 23.37 -0.27 -8.35
C GLN A 176 23.72 -1.07 -7.09
N VAL A 177 22.82 -1.95 -6.64
CA VAL A 177 23.04 -2.83 -5.48
C VAL A 177 24.13 -3.86 -5.78
N ALA A 178 24.13 -4.45 -6.97
CA ALA A 178 25.18 -5.40 -7.37
C ALA A 178 26.57 -4.74 -7.40
N LEU A 179 26.69 -3.56 -8.01
CA LEU A 179 27.97 -2.83 -8.11
C LEU A 179 28.49 -2.38 -6.74
N THR A 180 27.61 -1.88 -5.89
CA THR A 180 27.99 -1.48 -4.52
C THR A 180 28.41 -2.70 -3.69
N SER A 181 27.71 -3.83 -3.80
CA SER A 181 28.08 -5.08 -3.12
C SER A 181 29.45 -5.62 -3.57
N PHE A 182 29.75 -5.56 -4.87
CA PHE A 182 31.02 -6.01 -5.44
C PHE A 182 32.18 -5.10 -5.02
N ALA A 183 31.97 -3.78 -5.01
CA ALA A 183 32.95 -2.83 -4.52
C ALA A 183 33.28 -3.05 -3.03
N VAL A 184 32.26 -3.32 -2.20
CA VAL A 184 32.44 -3.68 -0.79
C VAL A 184 33.23 -4.98 -0.65
N PHE A 185 32.92 -6.01 -1.45
CA PHE A 185 33.64 -7.28 -1.44
C PHE A 185 35.12 -7.12 -1.81
N ILE A 186 35.42 -6.34 -2.86
CA ILE A 186 36.80 -6.01 -3.24
C ILE A 186 37.50 -5.26 -2.11
N TRP A 187 36.83 -4.27 -1.51
CA TRP A 187 37.40 -3.49 -0.41
C TRP A 187 37.73 -4.37 0.80
N VAL A 188 36.82 -5.25 1.22
CA VAL A 188 37.03 -6.21 2.32
C VAL A 188 38.23 -7.12 2.02
N ASN A 189 38.32 -7.67 0.80
CA ASN A 189 39.43 -8.53 0.43
C ASN A 189 40.78 -7.80 0.35
N ARG A 190 40.80 -6.56 -0.16
CA ARG A 190 42.01 -5.71 -0.17
C ARG A 190 42.44 -5.34 1.26
N CYS A 191 41.50 -5.05 2.14
CA CYS A 191 41.74 -4.82 3.57
C CYS A 191 42.30 -6.09 4.24
N ARG A 192 41.72 -7.26 3.95
CA ARG A 192 42.18 -8.56 4.48
C ARG A 192 43.58 -8.93 3.99
N ALA A 193 43.89 -8.68 2.72
CA ALA A 193 45.22 -8.89 2.15
C ALA A 193 46.28 -7.93 2.73
N ARG A 194 45.93 -6.65 2.90
CA ARG A 194 46.79 -5.65 3.59
C ARG A 194 47.04 -6.02 5.05
N SER A 195 46.03 -6.53 5.75
CA SER A 195 46.15 -7.04 7.13
C SER A 195 47.09 -8.25 7.22
N LYS A 196 46.97 -9.24 6.32
CA LYS A 196 47.87 -10.40 6.27
C LYS A 196 49.33 -10.02 6.02
N ARG A 197 49.60 -9.06 5.12
CA ARG A 197 50.97 -8.57 4.85
C ARG A 197 51.61 -7.87 6.06
N ARG A 198 50.81 -7.23 6.93
CA ARG A 198 51.29 -6.60 8.17
C ARG A 198 51.58 -7.60 9.30
N ARG A 199 51.10 -8.85 9.20
CA ARG A 199 51.34 -9.92 10.18
C ARG A 199 52.59 -10.76 9.90
N HIS A 200 53.14 -10.67 8.69
CA HIS A 200 54.34 -11.40 8.23
C HIS A 200 55.60 -10.51 8.14
N ARG A 201 55.53 -9.27 8.62
CA ARG A 201 56.64 -8.32 8.70
C ARG A 201 56.78 -7.90 10.15
#